data_AF-A0A352SSP4-F1
#
_entry.id   AF-A0A352SSP4-F1
#
_cell.length_a   1.000
_cell.length_b   1.000
_cell.length_c   1.000
_cell.angle_alpha   90.00
_cell.angle_beta   90.00
_cell.angle_gamma   90.00
#
_symmetry.space_group_name_H-M   'P 1'
#
loop_
_entity.id
_entity.type
_entity.pdbx_description
1 polymer ?
#
loop_
_entity_poly.entity_id
_entity_poly.type
_entity_poly.pdbx_seq_one_letter_code
_entity_poly.pdbx_strand_id
1 'polypeptide(L)' 'DATETRDIERSAKDSDPLSGLAFKIMNDPFVGSLTFLRIYSGSLKKGDSILNSTKGKKERVGRMM' A
#
# COMPACT_ATOMS: atom_id res chain seq x y z
N ASP A 1 0.50 -1.19 20.03
CA ASP A 1 0.63 -2.18 21.12
C ASP A 1 1.95 -2.01 21.87
N ALA A 2 2.01 -2.40 23.15
CA ALA A 2 3.24 -2.30 23.96
C ALA A 2 4.38 -3.23 23.49
N THR A 3 4.08 -4.17 22.59
CA THR A 3 5.03 -5.11 21.95
C THR A 3 5.38 -4.73 20.50
N GLU A 4 4.88 -3.60 19.99
CA GLU A 4 5.07 -3.22 18.59
C GLU A 4 6.45 -2.59 18.38
N THR A 5 7.35 -3.32 17.70
CA THR A 5 8.63 -2.77 17.26
C THR A 5 8.39 -1.75 16.14
N ARG A 6 8.62 -0.48 16.45
CA ARG A 6 8.62 0.62 15.48
C ARG A 6 10.00 0.71 14.81
N ASP A 7 10.05 1.25 13.59
CA ASP A 7 11.29 1.40 12.80
C ASP A 7 11.91 0.09 12.28
N ILE A 8 11.07 -0.79 11.72
CA ILE A 8 11.54 -1.98 11.00
C ILE A 8 12.10 -1.54 9.64
N GLU A 9 13.38 -1.81 9.40
CA GLU A 9 13.98 -1.59 8.09
C GLU A 9 13.29 -2.43 7.01
N ARG A 10 13.03 -1.79 5.86
CA ARG A 10 12.44 -2.44 4.69
C ARG A 10 13.43 -2.38 3.53
N SER A 11 13.94 -3.55 3.17
CA SER A 11 14.78 -3.70 1.97
C SER A 11 13.90 -3.76 0.72
N ALA A 12 14.45 -3.33 -0.42
CA ALA A 12 13.80 -3.43 -1.72
C ALA A 12 13.85 -4.86 -2.26
N LYS A 13 13.23 -5.81 -1.55
CA LYS A 13 13.10 -7.21 -1.93
C LYS A 13 11.64 -7.57 -2.14
N ASP A 14 11.36 -8.28 -3.23
CA ASP A 14 10.00 -8.72 -3.57
C ASP A 14 9.46 -9.80 -2.61
N SER A 15 10.35 -10.51 -1.91
CA SER A 15 10.02 -11.52 -0.91
C SER A 15 9.61 -10.95 0.44
N ASP A 16 9.96 -9.69 0.72
CA ASP A 16 9.66 -9.05 1.99
C ASP A 16 8.17 -8.68 2.06
N PRO A 17 7.59 -8.47 3.26
CA PRO A 17 6.19 -8.08 3.34
C PRO A 17 5.94 -6.74 2.65
N LEU A 18 4.75 -6.59 2.06
CA LEU A 18 4.38 -5.39 1.31
C LEU A 18 4.49 -4.14 2.19
N SER A 19 5.25 -3.15 1.72
CA SER A 19 5.26 -1.81 2.28
C SER A 19 5.26 -0.76 1.16
N GLY A 20 4.52 0.32 1.36
CA GLY A 20 4.40 1.37 0.38
C GLY A 20 3.75 2.63 0.92
N LEU A 21 3.97 3.75 0.23
CA LEU A 21 3.43 5.06 0.58
C LEU A 21 2.51 5.56 -0.54
N ALA A 22 1.28 5.90 -0.17
CA ALA A 22 0.36 6.63 -1.03
C ALA A 22 0.69 8.13 -0.96
N PHE A 23 1.37 8.65 -1.98
CA PHE A 23 1.92 10.01 -1.95
C PHE A 23 1.05 11.03 -2.71
N LYS A 24 0.16 10.56 -3.59
CA LYS A 24 -0.70 11.43 -4.37
C LYS A 24 -2.07 10.80 -4.59
N ILE A 25 -3.11 11.61 -4.47
CA ILE A 25 -4.49 11.24 -4.77
C ILE A 25 -4.98 12.21 -5.83
N MET A 26 -5.52 11.69 -6.92
CA MET A 26 -6.10 12.47 -8.02
C MET A 26 -7.48 11.92 -8.36
N ASN A 27 -8.42 12.79 -8.69
CA ASN A 27 -9.72 12.37 -9.18
C ASN A 27 -9.76 12.56 -10.70
N ASP A 28 -9.82 11.45 -11.42
CA ASP A 28 -9.97 11.43 -12.87
C ASP A 28 -11.46 11.30 -13.24
N PRO A 29 -11.97 12.07 -14.22
CA PRO A 29 -13.38 12.06 -14.59
C PRO A 29 -13.89 10.74 -15.20
N PHE A 30 -13.01 9.88 -15.71
CA PHE A 30 -13.39 8.62 -16.36
C PHE A 30 -13.19 7.39 -15.47
N VAL A 31 -12.14 7.39 -14.65
CA VAL A 31 -11.75 6.22 -13.83
C VAL A 31 -11.96 6.42 -12.33
N GLY A 32 -12.36 7.61 -11.89
CA GLY A 32 -12.62 7.93 -10.50
C GLY A 32 -11.35 8.29 -9.73
N SER A 33 -11.28 7.92 -8.46
CA SER A 33 -10.15 8.29 -7.61
C SER A 33 -8.93 7.39 -7.84
N LEU A 34 -7.84 8.00 -8.29
CA LEU A 34 -6.53 7.39 -8.49
C LEU A 34 -5.64 7.65 -7.27
N THR A 35 -5.19 6.57 -6.64
CA THR A 35 -4.20 6.63 -5.56
C THR A 35 -2.86 6.18 -6.10
N PHE A 36 -1.90 7.10 -6.17
CA PHE A 36 -0.53 6.79 -6.57
C PHE A 36 0.23 6.23 -5.38
N LEU A 37 0.71 5.01 -5.54
CA LEU A 37 1.43 4.26 -4.52
C LEU A 37 2.87 4.04 -4.97
N ARG A 38 3.84 4.34 -4.11
CA ARG A 38 5.21 3.85 -4.25
C ARG A 38 5.39 2.61 -3.37
N ILE A 39 5.76 1.49 -3.97
CA ILE A 39 6.13 0.26 -3.24
C ILE A 39 7.61 0.34 -2.87
N TYR A 40 7.94 0.03 -1.62
CA TYR A 40 9.30 -0.02 -1.10
C TYR A 40 9.79 -1.46 -0.92
N SER A 41 8.93 -2.36 -0.48
CA SER A 41 9.23 -3.78 -0.32
C SER A 41 8.02 -4.65 -0.65
N GLY A 42 8.28 -5.90 -1.02
CA GLY A 42 7.25 -6.85 -1.42
C GLY A 42 6.66 -6.58 -2.80
N SER A 43 5.56 -7.25 -3.10
CA SER A 43 4.82 -7.12 -4.35
C SER A 43 3.34 -6.91 -4.10
N LEU A 44 2.68 -6.20 -5.02
CA LEU A 44 1.24 -5.95 -4.96
C LEU A 44 0.55 -6.60 -6.17
N LYS A 45 -0.46 -7.44 -5.92
CA LYS A 45 -1.23 -8.08 -6.97
C LYS A 45 -2.68 -7.59 -6.98
N LYS A 46 -3.29 -7.69 -8.15
CA LYS A 46 -4.71 -7.40 -8.33
C LYS A 46 -5.54 -8.35 -7.46
N GLY A 47 -6.45 -7.79 -6.67
CA GLY A 47 -7.33 -8.54 -5.78
C GLY A 47 -6.83 -8.68 -4.35
N ASP A 48 -5.57 -8.32 -4.07
CA ASP A 48 -4.99 -8.37 -2.72
C ASP A 48 -5.75 -7.45 -1.77
N SER A 49 -5.82 -7.85 -0.49
CA SER A 49 -6.37 -7.02 0.59
C SER A 49 -5.23 -6.55 1.47
N ILE A 50 -4.97 -5.24 1.45
CA ILE A 50 -3.85 -4.60 2.14
C ILE A 50 -4.36 -3.82 3.36
N LEU A 51 -3.52 -3.64 4.36
CA LEU A 51 -3.84 -2.81 5.52
C LEU A 51 -3.38 -1.37 5.27
N ASN A 52 -4.29 -0.42 5.31
CA ASN A 52 -3.95 0.99 5.47
C ASN A 52 -3.57 1.23 6.94
N SER A 53 -2.27 1.26 7.22
CA SER A 53 -1.73 1.42 8.57
C SER A 53 -2.15 2.74 9.24
N THR A 54 -2.30 3.82 8.47
CA THR A 54 -2.73 5.13 9.01
C THR A 54 -4.20 5.14 9.45
N LYS A 55 -5.06 4.39 8.74
CA LYS A 55 -6.51 4.35 9.01
C LYS A 55 -6.97 3.10 9.77
N GLY A 56 -6.10 2.11 9.94
CA GLY A 56 -6.42 0.82 10.53
C GLY A 56 -7.45 0.00 9.73
N LYS A 57 -7.65 0.33 8.45
CA LYS A 57 -8.68 -0.30 7.59
C LYS A 57 -8.04 -1.18 6.52
N LYS A 58 -8.67 -2.31 6.24
CA LYS A 58 -8.30 -3.16 5.12
C LYS A 58 -8.90 -2.58 3.83
N GLU A 59 -8.07 -2.40 2.82
CA GLU A 59 -8.42 -1.90 1.50
C GLU A 59 -8.18 -3.02 0.48
N ARG A 60 -9.07 -3.18 -0.49
CA ARG A 60 -8.92 -4.18 -1.55
C ARG A 60 -8.37 -3.54 -2.82
N VAL A 61 -7.28 -4.10 -3.34
CA VAL A 61 -6.66 -3.62 -4.57
C VAL A 61 -7.50 -4.06 -5.77
N GLY A 62 -8.20 -3.07 -6.33
CA GLY A 62 -9.06 -3.24 -7.51
C GLY A 62 -8.27 -3.21 -8.81
N ARG A 63 -8.41 -2.13 -9.58
CA ARG A 63 -7.73 -1.96 -10.85
C ARG A 63 -6.43 -1.17 -10.63
N MET A 64 -5.33 -1.71 -11.14
CA MET A 64 -4.06 -0.98 -11.29
C MET A 64 -3.97 -0.52 -12.75
N MET A 65 -3.54 0.71 -12.97
CA MET A 65 -3.36 1.31 -14.29
C MET A 65 -1.87 1.43 -14.61
#